data_AF-A0A2N1UR69-F1
#
_entry.id   AF-A0A2N1UR69-F1
#
_cell.length_a   1.000
_cell.length_b   1.000
_cell.length_c   1.000
_cell.angle_alpha   90.00
_cell.angle_beta   90.00
_cell.angle_gamma   90.00
#
_symmetry.space_group_name_H-M   'P 1'
#
loop_
_entity.id
_entity.type
_entity.pdbx_description
1 polymer ?
#
loop_
_entity_poly.entity_id
_entity_poly.type
_entity_poly.pdbx_seq_one_letter_code
_entity_poly.pdbx_strand_id
1 'polypeptide(L)' 'MTVLFSTHILSDIESISEQVAILHAGRLIAEGPLHALKAQHGCERMDELYLKLVREAGL' A
#
# COMPACT_ATOMS: atom_id res chain seq x y z
N MET A 1 9.37 18.13 7.42
CA MET A 1 9.85 16.94 8.17
C MET A 1 9.23 15.73 7.50
N THR A 2 10.02 14.76 7.06
CA THR A 2 9.53 13.57 6.36
C THR A 2 9.93 12.35 7.17
N VAL A 3 8.96 11.49 7.49
CA VAL A 3 9.15 10.29 8.31
C VAL A 3 8.79 9.08 7.46
N LEU A 4 9.72 8.13 7.32
CA LEU A 4 9.47 6.86 6.68
C LEU A 4 9.10 5.84 7.76
N PHE A 5 7.89 5.30 7.68
CA PHE A 5 7.40 4.27 8.59
C PHE A 5 7.15 2.97 7.82
N SER A 6 7.77 1.88 8.27
CA SER A 6 7.63 0.55 7.67
C SER A 6 7.13 -0.43 8.72
N THR A 7 5.96 -1.01 8.50
CA THR A 7 5.33 -1.99 9.40
C THR A 7 4.69 -3.12 8.60
N HIS A 8 4.56 -4.28 9.22
CA HIS A 8 3.78 -5.41 8.70
C HIS A 8 2.30 -5.35 9.17
N ILE A 9 1.96 -4.37 10.02
CA ILE A 9 0.61 -4.11 10.51
C ILE A 9 -0.04 -3.08 9.58
N LEU A 10 -0.75 -3.56 8.56
CA LEU A 10 -1.33 -2.73 7.49
C LEU A 10 -2.40 -1.75 7.99
N SER A 11 -3.10 -2.08 9.08
CA SER A 11 -4.08 -1.22 9.77
C SER A 11 -3.49 0.10 10.26
N ASP A 12 -2.22 0.10 10.68
CA ASP A 12 -1.54 1.28 11.21
C ASP A 12 -1.19 2.26 10.08
N ILE A 13 -0.79 1.72 8.92
CA ILE A 13 -0.49 2.52 7.72
C ILE A 13 -1.75 3.26 7.27
N GLU A 14 -2.90 2.57 7.30
CA GLU A 14 -4.20 3.13 6.90
C GLU A 14 -4.64 4.34 7.74
N SER A 15 -4.26 4.39 9.01
CA SER A 15 -4.67 5.46 9.93
C SER A 15 -3.70 6.65 9.98
N ILE A 16 -2.46 6.49 9.53
CA ILE A 16 -1.38 7.46 9.79
C ILE A 16 -0.80 8.06 8.48
N SER A 17 -0.95 7.38 7.34
CA SER A 17 -0.16 7.71 6.13
C SER A 17 -0.98 8.36 5.03
N GLU A 18 -0.57 9.55 4.60
CA GLU A 18 -1.12 10.22 3.40
C GLU A 18 -0.59 9.61 2.10
N GLN A 19 0.66 9.14 2.11
CA GLN A 19 1.37 8.53 0.99
C GLN A 19 1.87 7.14 1.40
N VAL A 20 1.83 6.18 0.47
CA VAL A 20 2.24 4.80 0.73
C VAL A 20 3.05 4.28 -0.46
N ALA A 21 4.12 3.56 -0.13
CA ALA A 21 4.90 2.78 -1.07
C ALA A 21 4.78 1.30 -0.70
N ILE A 22 4.42 0.46 -1.66
CA ILE A 22 4.24 -0.98 -1.48
C ILE A 22 5.39 -1.69 -2.17
N LEU A 23 6.16 -2.44 -1.38
CA LEU A 23 7.31 -3.21 -1.82
C LEU A 23 6.97 -4.71 -1.76
N HIS A 24 7.30 -5.43 -2.83
CA HIS A 24 7.20 -6.88 -2.87
C HIS A 24 8.46 -7.47 -3.53
N ALA A 25 9.10 -8.45 -2.87
CA ALA A 25 10.33 -9.11 -3.33
C ALA A 25 11.46 -8.13 -3.77
N GLY A 26 11.62 -7.02 -3.03
CA GLY A 26 12.63 -5.99 -3.33
C GLY A 26 12.28 -5.06 -4.50
N ARG A 27 11.06 -5.13 -5.03
CA ARG A 27 10.56 -4.25 -6.10
C ARG A 27 9.43 -3.37 -5.58
N LEU A 28 9.44 -2.11 -6.01
CA LEU A 28 8.33 -1.19 -5.77
C LEU A 28 7.21 -1.52 -6.75
N ILE A 29 6.06 -1.94 -6.24
CA ILE A 29 4.92 -2.39 -7.06
C ILE A 29 3.80 -1.36 -7.10
N ALA A 30 3.74 -0.46 -6.11
CA ALA A 30 2.85 0.69 -6.11
C ALA A 30 3.42 1.80 -5.24
N GLU A 31 3.15 3.06 -5.61
CA GLU A 31 3.49 4.25 -4.83
C GLU A 31 2.42 5.32 -5.06
N GLY A 32 2.02 6.02 -4.00
CA GLY A 32 1.18 7.21 -4.11
C GLY A 32 0.25 7.39 -2.93
N PRO A 33 -0.75 8.29 -3.07
CA PRO A 33 -1.73 8.53 -2.03
C PRO A 33 -2.58 7.28 -1.77
N LEU A 34 -2.76 6.91 -0.50
CA LEU A 34 -3.52 5.70 -0.14
C LEU A 34 -4.94 5.71 -0.72
N HIS A 35 -5.63 6.83 -0.61
CA HIS A 35 -6.99 6.99 -1.13
C HIS A 35 -7.06 6.81 -2.64
N ALA A 36 -6.06 7.28 -3.38
CA ALA A 36 -5.99 7.16 -4.83
C ALA A 36 -5.73 5.71 -5.24
N LEU A 37 -4.80 5.03 -4.56
CA LEU A 37 -4.51 3.61 -4.78
C LEU A 37 -5.74 2.75 -4.48
N LYS A 38 -6.44 3.02 -3.37
CA LYS A 38 -7.70 2.36 -3.01
C LYS A 38 -8.79 2.56 -4.06
N ALA A 39 -9.01 3.80 -4.50
CA ALA A 39 -10.00 4.14 -5.52
C ALA A 39 -9.68 3.49 -6.88
N GLN A 40 -8.40 3.49 -7.27
CA GLN A 40 -7.94 2.88 -8.53
C GLN A 40 -8.17 1.36 -8.55
N HIS A 41 -8.01 0.69 -7.42
CA HIS A 41 -8.14 -0.77 -7.32
C HIS A 41 -9.51 -1.23 -6.80
N GLY A 42 -10.40 -0.30 -6.41
CA GLY A 42 -11.72 -0.60 -5.85
C GLY A 42 -11.67 -1.31 -4.49
N CYS A 43 -10.68 -0.96 -3.66
CA CYS A 43 -10.46 -1.59 -2.35
C CYS A 43 -10.80 -0.60 -1.23
N GLU A 44 -11.49 -1.06 -0.19
CA GLU A 44 -11.84 -0.24 0.97
C GLU A 44 -10.74 -0.30 2.04
N ARG A 45 -10.10 -1.48 2.17
CA ARG A 45 -9.11 -1.78 3.22
C ARG A 45 -7.69 -1.88 2.65
N MET A 46 -6.68 -1.53 3.46
CA MET A 46 -5.28 -1.68 3.06
C MET A 46 -4.89 -3.15 2.80
N ASP A 47 -5.41 -4.08 3.61
CA ASP A 47 -5.13 -5.51 3.46
C ASP A 47 -5.52 -6.03 2.07
N GLU A 48 -6.72 -5.64 1.61
CA GLU A 48 -7.27 -6.02 0.30
C GLU A 48 -6.43 -5.44 -0.84
N LEU A 49 -6.07 -4.15 -0.74
CA LEU A 49 -5.22 -3.47 -1.70
C LEU A 49 -3.85 -4.15 -1.81
N TYR A 50 -3.21 -4.45 -0.69
CA TYR A 50 -1.91 -5.13 -0.67
C TYR A 50 -2.00 -6.53 -1.30
N LEU A 51 -2.99 -7.35 -0.90
CA LEU A 51 -3.20 -8.68 -1.46
C LEU A 51 -3.44 -8.65 -2.97
N LYS A 52 -4.19 -7.67 -3.47
CA LYS A 52 -4.47 -7.51 -4.89
C LYS A 52 -3.21 -7.13 -5.66
N LEU A 53 -2.47 -6.12 -5.19
CA LEU A 53 -1.23 -5.66 -5.83
C LEU A 53 -0.15 -6.74 -5.83
N VAL A 54 0.00 -7.50 -4.75
CA VAL A 54 0.96 -8.62 -4.70
C VAL A 54 0.58 -9.74 -5.68
N ARG A 55 -0.71 -10.05 -5.83
CA ARG A 55 -1.19 -11.01 -6.84
C ARG A 55 -0.94 -10.53 -8.27
N GLU A 56 -1.10 -9.23 -8.53
CA GLU A 56 -0.83 -8.63 -9.85
C GLU A 56 0.67 -8.56 -10.15
N ALA A 57 1.49 -8.27 -9.15
CA ALA A 57 2.95 -8.17 -9.31
C ALA A 57 3.64 -9.54 -9.39
N GLY A 58 3.03 -10.57 -8.79
CA GLY A 58 3.57 -11.92 -8.71
C GLY A 58 2.97 -12.90 -9.72
N LEU A 59 2.90 -12.52 -11.01
CA LEU A 59 2.58 -13.43 -12.14
C LEU A 59 2.96 -14.89 -11.87
#